data_AF-A0A973ZI78-F1
#
_entry.id   AF-A0A973ZI78-F1
#
_cell.length_a   1.000
_cell.length_b   1.000
_cell.length_c   1.000
_cell.angle_alpha   90.00
_cell.angle_beta   90.00
_cell.angle_gamma   90.00
#
_symmetry.space_group_name_H-M   'P 1'
#
loop_
_entity.id
_entity.type
_entity.pdbx_description
1 polymer ?
#
loop_
_entity_poly.entity_id
_entity_poly.type
_entity_poly.pdbx_seq_one_letter_code
_entity_poly.pdbx_strand_id
1 'polypeptide(L)'
;GRRTTGGWVFAAADEEALEAELGVAAGCPLPRSQMRVLAELSLRPRGLASARAVAQACGLAPATASAAVKSLQDEGFIVVRDGALHADVLHPRWVELRPLLREVRAPVKEPADPGGGTG
;
A
#
# COMPACT_ATOMS: atom_id res chain seq x y z
N GLY A 1 21.76 13.33 7.06
CA GLY A 1 22.45 12.15 7.63
C GLY A 1 23.74 12.55 8.33
N ARG A 2 24.29 11.71 9.22
CA ARG A 2 25.60 11.96 9.87
C ARG A 2 26.55 10.81 9.58
N ARG A 3 27.78 11.13 9.19
CA ARG A 3 28.83 10.15 8.95
C ARG A 3 29.49 9.80 10.28
N THR A 4 29.48 8.51 10.65
CA THR A 4 30.21 8.01 11.83
C THR A 4 31.42 7.19 11.39
N THR A 5 32.32 6.91 12.32
CA THR A 5 33.56 6.15 12.16
C THR A 5 33.27 4.66 11.89
N GLY A 6 32.59 4.34 10.80
CA GLY A 6 32.19 2.97 10.46
C GLY A 6 31.03 2.87 9.48
N GLY A 7 30.31 3.97 9.21
CA GLY A 7 29.21 3.97 8.26
C GLY A 7 28.49 5.31 8.16
N TRP A 8 27.66 5.42 7.14
CA TRP A 8 26.67 6.50 7.05
C TRP A 8 25.46 6.10 7.89
N VAL A 9 25.11 6.94 8.87
CA VAL A 9 23.92 6.73 9.69
C VAL A 9 22.92 7.81 9.31
N PHE A 10 21.74 7.40 8.84
CA PHE A 10 20.61 8.32 8.65
C PHE A 10 20.20 8.85 10.03
N ALA A 11 19.97 10.16 10.15
CA ALA A 11 19.21 10.61 11.31
C ALA A 11 17.76 10.15 11.12
N ALA A 12 17.02 9.90 12.20
CA ALA A 12 15.62 9.47 12.12
C ALA A 12 14.77 10.39 11.22
N ALA A 13 15.04 11.69 11.21
CA ALA A 13 14.39 12.66 10.32
C ALA A 13 14.78 12.51 8.84
N ASP A 14 16.00 12.06 8.54
CA ASP A 14 16.40 11.77 7.15
C ASP A 14 15.80 10.45 6.67
N GLU A 15 15.62 9.48 7.58
CA GLU A 15 14.93 8.23 7.29
C GLU A 15 13.45 8.49 7.01
N GLU A 16 12.77 9.29 7.82
CA GLU A 16 11.38 9.71 7.60
C GLU A 16 11.21 10.54 6.31
N ALA A 17 12.17 11.41 6.00
CA ALA A 17 12.17 12.16 4.74
C ALA A 17 12.41 11.26 3.53
N LEU A 18 13.32 10.29 3.64
CA LEU A 18 13.60 9.30 2.60
C LEU A 18 12.42 8.33 2.44
N GLU A 19 11.76 7.96 3.52
CA GLU A 19 10.53 7.16 3.52
C GLU A 19 9.39 7.91 2.81
N ALA A 20 9.20 9.20 3.12
CA ALA A 20 8.25 10.05 2.43
C ALA A 20 8.58 10.21 0.93
N GLU A 21 9.86 10.39 0.58
CA GLU A 21 10.34 10.54 -0.81
C GLU A 21 10.22 9.22 -1.60
N LEU A 22 10.43 8.08 -0.94
CA LEU A 22 10.27 6.73 -1.49
C LEU A 22 8.83 6.20 -1.41
N GLY A 23 7.90 6.95 -0.78
CA GLY A 23 6.49 6.58 -0.62
C GLY A 23 6.23 5.45 0.39
N VAL A 24 7.18 5.18 1.28
CA VAL A 24 7.03 4.33 2.46
C VAL A 24 6.35 5.18 3.54
N ALA A 25 5.04 4.95 3.77
CA ALA A 25 4.32 5.71 4.79
C ALA A 25 4.76 5.25 6.19
N ALA A 26 5.65 6.01 6.82
CA ALA A 26 6.01 5.88 8.23
C ALA A 26 4.73 5.89 9.08
N GLY A 27 4.42 4.78 9.76
CA GLY A 27 3.26 4.64 10.64
C GLY A 27 2.16 3.70 10.16
N CYS A 28 2.19 3.22 8.92
CA CYS A 28 1.33 2.10 8.53
C CYS A 28 1.97 0.76 8.95
N PRO A 29 1.21 -0.17 9.57
CA PRO A 29 1.73 -1.46 10.00
C PRO A 29 2.16 -2.38 8.84
N LEU A 30 1.86 -2.00 7.60
CA LEU A 30 2.23 -2.71 6.37
C LEU A 30 2.74 -1.71 5.32
N PRO A 31 3.64 -2.14 4.40
CA PRO A 31 4.07 -1.34 3.26
C PRO A 31 2.90 -0.80 2.42
N ARG A 32 3.06 0.39 1.83
CA ARG A 32 1.99 1.08 1.07
C ARG A 32 1.43 0.23 -0.08
N SER A 33 2.28 -0.53 -0.77
CA SER A 33 1.85 -1.44 -1.84
C SER A 33 0.94 -2.55 -1.31
N GLN A 34 1.29 -3.15 -0.17
CA GLN A 34 0.48 -4.15 0.51
C GLN A 34 -0.83 -3.56 1.03
N MET A 35 -0.77 -2.38 1.65
CA MET A 35 -1.96 -1.64 2.10
C MET A 35 -2.92 -1.34 0.95
N ARG A 36 -2.42 -0.93 -0.23
CA ARG A 36 -3.25 -0.72 -1.43
C ARG A 36 -3.90 -2.02 -1.91
N VAL A 37 -3.15 -3.12 -1.94
CA VAL A 37 -3.69 -4.43 -2.34
C VAL A 37 -4.78 -4.89 -1.38
N LEU A 38 -4.55 -4.80 -0.06
CA LEU A 38 -5.55 -5.16 0.94
C LEU A 38 -6.79 -4.26 0.87
N ALA A 39 -6.59 -2.95 0.71
CA ALA A 39 -7.69 -2.02 0.56
C ALA A 39 -8.54 -2.42 -0.65
N GLU A 40 -7.90 -2.73 -1.78
CA GLU A 40 -8.61 -3.07 -3.00
C GLU A 40 -9.33 -4.43 -2.96
N LEU A 41 -8.73 -5.43 -2.31
CA LEU A 41 -9.37 -6.72 -2.08
C LEU A 41 -10.52 -6.63 -1.07
N SER A 42 -10.43 -5.77 -0.05
CA SER A 42 -11.49 -5.59 0.95
C SER A 42 -12.82 -5.09 0.37
N LEU A 43 -12.77 -4.49 -0.81
CA LEU A 43 -13.92 -3.89 -1.51
C LEU A 43 -14.53 -4.83 -2.54
N ARG A 44 -13.81 -5.91 -2.86
CA ARG A 44 -14.18 -6.86 -3.90
C ARG A 44 -14.59 -8.16 -3.20
N PRO A 45 -15.87 -8.33 -2.84
CA PRO A 45 -16.33 -9.53 -2.14
C PRO A 45 -16.12 -10.80 -2.97
N ARG A 46 -16.06 -10.68 -4.31
CA ARG A 46 -15.73 -11.78 -5.23
C ARG A 46 -14.22 -12.04 -5.40
N GLY A 47 -13.38 -11.26 -4.73
CA GLY A 47 -11.93 -11.37 -4.84
C GLY A 47 -11.39 -10.98 -6.22
N LEU A 48 -10.11 -11.29 -6.44
CA LEU A 48 -9.41 -11.09 -7.70
C LEU A 48 -8.72 -12.37 -8.16
N ALA A 49 -8.92 -12.75 -9.42
CA ALA A 49 -8.47 -14.04 -9.95
C ALA A 49 -6.94 -14.23 -10.02
N SER A 50 -6.14 -13.15 -9.95
CA SER A 50 -4.68 -13.26 -10.04
C SER A 50 -3.96 -12.01 -9.56
N ALA A 51 -2.65 -12.13 -9.29
CA ALA A 51 -1.76 -11.00 -9.01
C ALA A 51 -1.74 -9.97 -10.16
N ARG A 52 -1.96 -10.39 -11.41
CA ARG A 52 -2.10 -9.46 -12.55
C ARG A 52 -3.39 -8.65 -12.47
N ALA A 53 -4.49 -9.27 -12.10
CA ALA A 53 -5.75 -8.57 -11.86
C ALA A 53 -5.63 -7.59 -10.69
N VAL A 54 -4.89 -7.98 -9.64
CA VAL A 54 -4.53 -7.09 -8.51
C VAL A 54 -3.70 -5.90 -8.99
N ALA A 55 -2.68 -6.12 -9.81
CA ALA A 55 -1.84 -5.04 -10.35
C ALA A 55 -2.66 -3.99 -11.10
N GLN A 56 -3.56 -4.44 -11.98
CA GLN A 56 -4.46 -3.56 -12.74
C GLN A 56 -5.44 -2.80 -11.83
N ALA A 57 -6.05 -3.51 -10.88
CA ALA A 57 -6.98 -2.91 -9.94
C ALA A 57 -6.33 -1.85 -9.04
N CYS A 58 -5.06 -2.05 -8.66
CA CYS A 58 -4.34 -1.17 -7.74
C CYS A 58 -3.49 -0.10 -8.45
N GLY A 59 -3.38 -0.13 -9.79
CA GLY A 59 -2.46 0.71 -10.55
C GLY A 59 -0.99 0.47 -10.18
N LEU A 60 -0.62 -0.78 -9.88
CA LEU A 60 0.74 -1.17 -9.49
C LEU A 60 1.47 -1.87 -10.63
N ALA A 61 2.80 -1.80 -10.61
CA ALA A 61 3.62 -2.62 -11.49
C ALA A 61 3.41 -4.13 -11.21
N PRO A 62 3.43 -5.01 -12.23
CA PRO A 62 3.14 -6.45 -12.05
C PRO A 62 4.05 -7.16 -11.04
N ALA A 63 5.33 -6.80 -11.01
CA ALA A 63 6.30 -7.36 -10.06
C ALA A 63 5.99 -6.92 -8.63
N THR A 64 5.67 -5.64 -8.43
CA THR A 64 5.28 -5.07 -7.12
C THR A 64 3.99 -5.69 -6.61
N ALA A 65 2.98 -5.86 -7.46
CA ALA A 65 1.74 -6.51 -7.08
C ALA A 65 1.95 -7.98 -6.71
N SER A 66 2.77 -8.72 -7.47
CA SER A 66 3.10 -10.11 -7.16
C SER A 66 3.83 -10.25 -5.83
N ALA A 67 4.83 -9.39 -5.57
CA ALA A 67 5.56 -9.38 -4.31
C ALA A 67 4.66 -9.02 -3.11
N ALA A 68 3.78 -8.03 -3.28
CA ALA A 68 2.83 -7.62 -2.25
C ALA A 68 1.80 -8.72 -1.96
N VAL A 69 1.21 -9.35 -2.99
CA VAL A 69 0.27 -10.46 -2.82
C VAL A 69 0.94 -11.62 -2.10
N LYS A 70 2.17 -11.98 -2.49
CA LYS A 70 2.91 -13.07 -1.84
C LYS A 70 3.14 -12.77 -0.36
N SER A 71 3.67 -11.59 -0.04
CA SER A 71 3.92 -11.19 1.36
C SER A 71 2.64 -11.20 2.20
N LEU A 72 1.55 -10.66 1.65
CA LEU A 72 0.25 -10.65 2.32
C LEU A 72 -0.37 -12.03 2.50
N GLN A 73 -0.09 -12.99 1.60
CA GLN A 73 -0.47 -14.39 1.78
C GLN A 73 0.39 -15.06 2.87
N ASP A 74 1.71 -14.86 2.83
CA ASP A 74 2.65 -15.42 3.81
C ASP A 74 2.32 -14.91 5.23
N GLU A 75 1.87 -13.66 5.35
CA GLU A 75 1.43 -13.04 6.60
C GLU A 75 -0.03 -13.36 6.97
N GLY A 76 -0.78 -14.07 6.13
CA GLY A 76 -2.16 -14.50 6.42
C GLY A 76 -3.25 -13.43 6.22
N PHE A 77 -2.94 -12.28 5.62
CA PHE A 77 -3.91 -11.23 5.33
C PHE A 77 -4.72 -11.46 4.05
N ILE A 78 -4.26 -12.35 3.16
CA ILE A 78 -4.98 -12.78 1.97
C ILE A 78 -5.21 -14.27 2.01
N VAL A 79 -6.42 -14.69 1.65
CA VAL A 79 -6.78 -16.10 1.46
C VAL A 79 -7.20 -16.35 0.02
N VAL A 80 -6.94 -17.55 -0.49
CA VAL A 80 -7.43 -17.98 -1.79
C VAL A 80 -8.72 -18.77 -1.58
N ARG A 81 -9.81 -18.34 -2.22
CA ARG A 81 -11.12 -19.03 -2.21
C ARG A 81 -11.61 -19.13 -3.65
N ASP A 82 -12.02 -20.32 -4.08
CA ASP A 82 -12.50 -20.58 -5.44
C ASP A 82 -11.54 -20.09 -6.55
N GLY A 83 -10.23 -20.14 -6.28
CA GLY A 83 -9.20 -19.67 -7.21
C GLY A 83 -9.02 -18.14 -7.27
N ALA A 84 -9.73 -17.38 -6.44
CA ALA A 84 -9.60 -15.93 -6.32
C ALA A 84 -8.93 -15.52 -5.01
N LEU A 85 -8.23 -14.38 -5.03
CA LEU A 85 -7.60 -13.73 -3.89
C LEU A 85 -8.62 -12.88 -3.14
N HIS A 86 -8.76 -13.10 -1.84
CA HIS A 86 -9.65 -12.34 -0.95
C HIS A 86 -8.87 -11.78 0.22
N ALA A 87 -9.26 -10.61 0.71
CA ALA A 87 -8.77 -10.12 1.99
C ALA A 87 -9.35 -11.00 3.12
N ASP A 88 -8.50 -11.41 4.06
CA ASP A 88 -8.94 -12.13 5.25
C ASP A 88 -9.46 -11.17 6.32
N VAL A 89 -10.78 -10.97 6.32
CA VAL A 89 -11.47 -10.14 7.29
C VAL A 89 -11.51 -10.73 8.70
N LEU A 90 -11.14 -12.00 8.86
CA LEU A 90 -11.09 -12.69 10.15
C LEU A 90 -9.70 -12.63 10.79
N HIS A 91 -8.70 -12.11 10.07
CA HIS A 91 -7.36 -11.96 10.60
C HIS A 91 -7.38 -11.12 11.90
N PRO A 92 -6.66 -11.50 12.97
CA PRO A 92 -6.73 -10.83 14.28
C PRO A 92 -6.41 -9.32 14.20
N ARG A 93 -5.49 -8.94 13.31
CA ARG A 93 -5.10 -7.54 13.07
C ARG A 93 -6.03 -6.78 12.12
N TRP A 94 -7.11 -7.41 11.62
CA TRP A 94 -8.03 -6.78 10.67
C TRP A 94 -8.72 -5.55 11.25
N VAL A 95 -9.07 -5.59 12.53
CA VAL A 95 -9.73 -4.48 13.23
C VAL A 95 -8.86 -3.22 13.23
N GLU A 96 -7.55 -3.38 13.42
CA GLU A 96 -6.56 -2.29 13.41
C GLU A 96 -6.32 -1.76 11.99
N LEU A 97 -6.28 -2.65 10.99
CA LEU A 97 -6.00 -2.29 9.60
C LEU A 97 -7.18 -1.60 8.91
N ARG A 98 -8.41 -2.03 9.21
CA ARG A 98 -9.63 -1.56 8.54
C ARG A 98 -9.79 -0.02 8.47
N PRO A 99 -9.57 0.77 9.54
CA PRO A 99 -9.63 2.24 9.43
C PRO A 99 -8.54 2.78 8.48
N LEU A 100 -7.31 2.27 8.58
CA LEU A 100 -6.18 2.71 7.77
C LEU A 100 -6.37 2.41 6.27
N LEU A 101 -6.98 1.27 5.94
CA LEU A 101 -7.31 0.92 4.55
C LEU A 101 -8.24 1.94 3.87
N ARG A 102 -9.06 2.67 4.65
CA ARG A 102 -9.94 3.72 4.11
C ARG A 102 -9.17 4.99 3.75
N GLU A 103 -8.03 5.24 4.37
CA GLU A 103 -7.21 6.43 4.14
C GLU A 103 -6.30 6.26 2.92
N VAL A 104 -5.81 5.04 2.70
CA VAL A 104 -5.00 4.65 1.53
C VAL A 104 -5.74 4.94 0.20
N ARG A 105 -7.07 4.96 0.26
CA ARG A 105 -7.97 5.25 -0.86
C ARG A 105 -8.00 6.69 -1.32
N ALA A 106 -7.63 7.67 -0.49
CA ALA A 106 -7.73 9.06 -0.90
C ALA A 106 -6.54 9.39 -1.81
N PRO A 107 -6.70 9.49 -3.15
CA PRO A 107 -5.82 10.40 -3.85
C PRO A 107 -6.04 11.76 -3.20
N VAL A 108 -4.96 12.47 -2.86
CA VAL A 108 -5.06 13.91 -2.69
C VAL A 108 -5.59 14.42 -4.01
N LYS A 109 -6.89 14.70 -4.06
CA LYS A 109 -7.48 15.43 -5.16
C LYS A 109 -6.92 16.82 -4.98
N GLU A 110 -5.79 17.09 -5.63
CA GLU A 110 -5.32 18.46 -5.80
C GLU A 110 -6.52 19.22 -6.38
N PRO A 111 -7.02 20.27 -5.71
CA PRO A 111 -8.09 21.06 -6.29
C PRO A 111 -7.56 21.55 -7.63
N ALA A 112 -8.21 21.10 -8.71
CA ALA A 112 -7.95 21.60 -10.04
C ALA A 112 -8.07 23.13 -9.95
N ASP A 113 -6.92 23.80 -10.07
CA ASP A 113 -6.82 25.24 -10.05
C ASP A 113 -7.70 25.80 -11.18
N PRO A 114 -8.79 26.52 -10.88
CA PRO A 114 -9.60 27.16 -11.90
C PRO A 114 -9.18 28.62 -12.02
N GLY A 115 -8.09 28.90 -12.75
CA GLY A 115 -7.76 30.26 -13.21
C GLY A 115 -6.29 30.43 -13.60
N GLY A 116 -5.89 31.07 -14.69
CA GLY A 116 -6.56 31.79 -15.76
C GLY A 116 -5.64 31.75 -17.00
N GLY A 117 -6.09 31.96 -18.23
CA GLY A 117 -7.06 32.97 -18.64
C GLY A 117 -6.37 34.31 -18.90
N THR A 118 -5.49 34.37 -19.90
CA THR A 118 -5.10 35.59 -20.62
C THR A 118 -4.88 35.17 -22.07
N GLY A 119 -5.61 35.67 -23.07
CA GLY A 119 -5.98 37.07 -23.25
C GLY A 119 -4.91 37.70 -24.11
#